data_AF-A0A2W2BWR0-F1
#
_entry.id   AF-A0A2W2BWR0-F1
#
_cell.length_a   1.000
_cell.length_b   1.000
_cell.length_c   1.000
_cell.angle_alpha   90.00
_cell.angle_beta   90.00
_cell.angle_gamma   90.00
#
_symmetry.space_group_name_H-M   'P 1'
#
loop_
_entity.id
_entity.type
_entity.pdbx_description
1 polymer ?
#
loop_
_entity_poly.entity_id
_entity_poly.type
_entity_poly.pdbx_seq_one_letter_code
_entity_poly.pdbx_strand_id
1 'polypeptide(L)' 'MGRGRAKAKQTKVARELKYHSPNTDLAALQRELGGSGKSDRNFDDDYKEYVDDDEDHAEDDPDTWVRPTR' A
#
# COMPACT_ATOMS: atom_id res chain seq x y z
N MET A 1 -6.16 37.13 12.98
CA MET A 1 -5.57 36.41 14.14
C MET A 1 -6.03 34.94 14.29
N GLY A 2 -6.53 34.24 13.25
CA GLY A 2 -7.06 32.85 13.40
C GLY A 2 -6.19 31.72 12.83
N ARG A 3 -5.17 32.02 12.00
CA ARG A 3 -4.42 31.01 11.23
C ARG A 3 -3.54 30.09 12.09
N GLY A 4 -2.96 30.58 13.19
CA GLY A 4 -2.06 29.78 14.04
C GLY A 4 -2.76 28.59 14.72
N ARG A 5 -3.99 28.79 15.17
CA ARG A 5 -4.81 27.72 15.80
C ARG A 5 -5.22 26.67 14.78
N ALA A 6 -5.64 27.09 13.59
CA ALA A 6 -5.97 26.16 12.51
C ALA A 6 -4.75 25.33 12.09
N LYS A 7 -3.58 25.97 11.92
CA LYS A 7 -2.32 25.28 11.58
C LYS A 7 -1.94 24.26 12.65
N ALA A 8 -2.01 24.63 13.93
CA ALA A 8 -1.73 23.72 15.04
C ALA A 8 -2.66 22.50 15.05
N LYS A 9 -3.97 22.71 14.84
CA LYS A 9 -4.95 21.61 14.73
C LYS A 9 -4.62 20.67 13.57
N GLN A 10 -4.31 21.22 12.39
CA GLN A 10 -3.96 20.42 11.22
C GLN A 10 -2.67 19.64 11.41
N THR A 11 -1.63 20.22 12.02
CA THR A 11 -0.39 19.49 12.31
C THR A 11 -0.62 18.35 13.31
N LYS A 12 -1.50 18.54 14.29
CA LYS A 12 -1.87 17.47 15.23
C LYS A 12 -2.57 16.32 14.49
N VAL A 13 -3.60 16.62 13.70
CA VAL A 13 -4.33 15.62 12.90
C VAL A 13 -3.39 14.90 11.93
N ALA A 14 -2.52 15.61 11.23
CA ALA A 14 -1.56 15.00 10.31
C ALA A 14 -0.58 14.05 11.01
N ARG A 15 -0.13 14.40 12.22
CA ARG A 15 0.74 13.51 13.02
C ARG A 15 -0.01 12.28 13.51
N GLU A 16 -1.25 12.46 13.97
CA GLU A 16 -2.13 11.34 14.32
C GLU A 16 -2.27 10.43 13.10
N LEU A 17 -2.63 10.93 11.92
CA LEU A 17 -2.74 10.12 10.71
C LEU A 17 -1.43 9.44 10.30
N LYS A 18 -0.29 10.15 10.37
CA LYS A 18 1.02 9.60 9.97
C LYS A 18 1.48 8.47 10.89
N TYR A 19 1.24 8.59 12.18
CA TYR A 19 1.75 7.65 13.19
C TYR A 19 0.63 6.77 13.80
N HIS A 20 -0.58 6.86 13.27
CA HIS A 20 -1.68 5.98 13.66
C HIS A 20 -1.44 4.61 13.06
N SER A 21 -1.01 3.69 13.91
CA SER A 21 -1.08 2.27 13.59
C SER A 21 -2.47 1.78 13.98
N PRO A 22 -3.32 1.37 13.01
CA PRO A 22 -4.60 0.77 13.34
C PRO A 22 -4.37 -0.52 14.13
N ASN A 23 -5.13 -0.71 15.20
CA ASN A 23 -5.17 -1.99 15.89
C ASN A 23 -5.95 -2.98 15.01
N THR A 24 -5.23 -3.79 14.24
CA THR A 24 -5.82 -4.83 13.40
C THR A 24 -6.10 -6.07 14.25
N ASP A 25 -7.34 -6.57 14.22
CA ASP A 25 -7.65 -7.87 14.81
C ASP A 25 -7.08 -8.98 13.92
N LEU A 26 -5.92 -9.50 14.32
CA LEU A 26 -5.22 -10.55 13.60
C LEU A 26 -6.01 -11.86 13.57
N ALA A 27 -6.87 -12.12 14.57
CA ALA A 27 -7.68 -13.33 14.63
C ALA A 27 -8.85 -13.29 13.64
N ALA A 28 -9.46 -12.12 13.45
CA ALA A 28 -10.45 -11.89 12.40
C ALA A 28 -9.82 -12.03 11.00
N LEU A 29 -8.67 -11.38 10.77
CA LEU A 29 -7.93 -11.45 9.51
C LEU A 29 -7.54 -12.88 9.14
N GLN A 30 -7.03 -13.65 10.11
CA GLN A 30 -6.67 -15.05 9.89
C GLN A 30 -7.89 -15.91 9.53
N ARG A 31 -9.06 -15.62 10.11
CA ARG A 31 -10.30 -16.34 9.79
C ARG A 31 -10.78 -16.03 8.37
N GLU A 32 -10.65 -14.79 7.92
CA GLU A 32 -10.99 -14.40 6.55
C GLU A 32 -10.04 -15.05 5.54
N LEU A 33 -8.73 -15.03 5.81
CA LEU A 33 -7.71 -15.60 4.93
C LEU A 33 -7.71 -17.14 4.94
N GLY A 34 -7.96 -17.76 6.08
CA GLY A 34 -8.04 -19.22 6.23
C GLY A 34 -9.43 -19.79 5.90
N GLY A 35 -10.46 -18.94 5.87
CA GLY A 35 -11.85 -19.29 5.56
C GLY A 35 -12.19 -19.18 4.08
N SER A 36 -11.38 -18.47 3.27
CA SER A 36 -11.43 -18.48 1.80
C SER A 36 -10.86 -19.78 1.22
N GLY A 37 -11.27 -20.92 1.77
CA GLY A 37 -11.09 -22.19 1.08
C GLY A 37 -11.89 -22.18 -0.22
N LYS A 38 -11.18 -22.07 -1.35
CA LYS A 38 -11.66 -22.30 -2.72
C LYS A 38 -12.50 -21.16 -3.33
N SER A 39 -11.91 -19.97 -3.48
CA SER A 39 -12.22 -19.20 -4.68
C SER A 39 -11.04 -19.35 -5.64
N ASP A 40 -11.22 -20.24 -6.62
CA ASP A 40 -10.42 -20.40 -7.83
C ASP A 40 -10.51 -19.10 -8.66
N ARG A 41 -10.05 -17.99 -8.10
CA ARG A 41 -9.79 -16.76 -8.86
C ARG A 41 -8.32 -16.84 -9.22
N ASN A 42 -8.06 -16.91 -10.52
CA ASN A 42 -6.71 -16.84 -11.06
C ASN A 42 -6.11 -15.48 -10.71
N PHE A 43 -5.50 -15.37 -9.54
CA PHE A 43 -4.75 -14.18 -9.13
C PHE A 43 -3.62 -13.84 -10.12
N ASP A 44 -3.15 -14.84 -10.88
CA ASP A 44 -2.16 -14.67 -11.94
C ASP A 44 -2.68 -13.85 -13.14
N ASP A 45 -3.99 -13.90 -13.44
CA ASP A 45 -4.56 -13.13 -14.55
C ASP A 45 -4.77 -11.65 -14.15
N ASP A 46 -5.23 -11.39 -12.92
CA ASP A 46 -5.42 -10.04 -12.38
C ASP A 46 -4.09 -9.28 -12.22
N TYR A 47 -2.99 -10.00 -11.93
CA TYR A 47 -1.68 -9.37 -11.77
C TYR A 47 -1.02 -9.01 -13.11
N LYS A 48 -1.32 -9.77 -14.18
CA LYS A 48 -0.77 -9.50 -15.53
C LYS A 48 -1.21 -8.15 -16.09
N GLU A 49 -2.44 -7.72 -15.84
CA GLU A 49 -2.97 -6.44 -16.31
C GLU A 49 -2.18 -5.23 -15.75
N TYR A 50 -1.59 -5.37 -14.56
CA TYR A 50 -0.79 -4.30 -13.95
C TYR A 50 0.68 -4.31 -14.39
N VAL A 51 1.21 -5.45 -14.83
CA VAL A 51 2.63 -5.58 -15.23
C VAL A 51 2.86 -5.07 -16.66
N ASP A 52 1.86 -5.21 -17.54
CA ASP A 52 1.95 -4.78 -18.94
C ASP A 52 2.07 -3.24 -19.09
N ASP A 53 1.53 -2.48 -18.11
CA ASP A 53 1.56 -1.00 -18.06
C ASP A 53 2.86 -0.45 -17.41
N ASP A 54 3.69 -1.31 -16.80
CA ASP A 54 5.01 -0.96 -16.26
C ASP A 54 6.14 -1.24 -17.27
N GLU A 55 5.89 -2.05 -18.31
CA GLU A 55 6.90 -2.46 -19.30
C GLU A 55 7.17 -1.37 -20.36
N ASP A 56 6.22 -0.48 -20.64
CA ASP A 56 6.39 0.62 -21.60
C ASP A 56 7.15 1.84 -21.03
N HIS A 57 7.16 1.97 -19.70
CA HIS A 57 7.83 3.04 -18.98
C HIS A 57 9.26 2.68 -18.50
N ALA A 58 9.68 1.43 -18.71
CA ALA A 58 10.98 0.91 -18.26
C ALA A 58 12.17 1.38 -19.12
N GLU A 59 11.95 1.94 -20.32
CA GLU A 59 13.04 2.35 -21.22
C GLU A 59 13.65 3.72 -20.88
N ASP A 60 12.98 4.58 -20.09
CA ASP A 60 13.41 5.97 -19.85
C ASP A 60 13.87 6.27 -18.41
N ASP A 61 13.87 5.28 -17.49
CA ASP A 61 14.28 5.48 -16.09
C ASP A 61 15.62 4.80 -15.74
N PRO A 62 16.73 5.57 -15.61
CA PRO A 62 18.05 5.03 -15.28
C PRO A 62 18.18 4.52 -13.83
N ASP A 63 17.12 4.59 -13.02
CA ASP A 63 17.12 4.22 -11.60
C ASP A 63 16.20 3.03 -11.27
N THR A 64 15.98 2.11 -12.23
CA THR A 64 15.37 0.79 -11.98
C THR A 64 16.28 -0.08 -11.12
N TRP A 65 16.20 0.15 -9.81
CA TRP A 65 16.69 -0.65 -8.68
C TRP A 65 17.54 -1.87 -9.07
N VAL A 66 18.85 -1.63 -9.23
CA VAL A 66 19.85 -2.68 -9.41
C VAL A 66 19.72 -3.69 -8.29
N ARG A 67 19.23 -4.89 -8.62
CA ARG A 67 19.18 -6.02 -7.68
C ARG A 67 20.63 -6.35 -7.31
N PRO A 68 21.01 -6.36 -6.03
CA PRO A 68 22.37 -6.70 -5.65
C PRO A 68 22.60 -8.17 -5.98
N THR A 69 23.46 -8.44 -6.95
CA THR A 69 23.94 -9.79 -7.21
C THR A 69 24.79 -10.22 -6.01
N ARG A 70 24.45 -11.39 -5.46
CA ARG A 70 25.12 -11.99 -4.31
C ARG A 70 26.47 -12.60 -4.67
#